data_AF-A0A7R8UWR7-F1
#
_entry.id   AF-A0A7R8UWR7-F1
#
_cell.length_a   1.000
_cell.length_b   1.000
_cell.length_c   1.000
_cell.angle_alpha   90.00
_cell.angle_beta   90.00
_cell.angle_gamma   90.00
#
_symmetry.space_group_name_H-M   'P 1'
#
loop_
_entity.id
_entity.type
_entity.pdbx_description
1 polymer ?
#
loop_
_entity_poly.entity_id
_entity_poly.type
_entity_poly.pdbx_seq_one_letter_code
_entity_poly.pdbx_strand_id
1 'polypeptide(L)'
;MIAVLAALTAFSVPSHASIANFSYPDFWGSLADCIFQIQEAGFLLRESETFSNDLVVFVPHNLTSPAEDVLVSYLKQQSRFASNREPAAIGIISNKKENNHADYSSTEINPTIFQYLIIVDSMLRLQEVLDQLASDRVRFYPSALFIILFSDLEQEEKETSQILAEDAFSYAFETYKIFRMIFFIAADSGRYYGFAPSIFEESCGRARVREFGSCPSSSILEDVKKVMYPSIDPSCKFSLCLRRASPFVFDACADGAEVDLVKLIQSKLSVRVSTFLAEAGGFMVKCN
;
A
#
# COMPACT_ATOMS: atom_id res chain seq x y z
N MET A 1 -23.99 -4.59 10.31
CA MET A 1 -24.66 -5.78 9.73
C MET A 1 -25.45 -5.50 8.43
N ILE A 2 -25.80 -4.25 8.08
CA ILE A 2 -26.64 -3.94 6.89
C ILE A 2 -25.83 -3.39 5.69
N ALA A 3 -24.63 -2.82 5.90
CA ALA A 3 -23.87 -2.15 4.84
C ALA A 3 -23.21 -3.09 3.79
N VAL A 4 -22.80 -4.30 4.18
CA VAL A 4 -22.12 -5.25 3.27
C VAL A 4 -23.11 -5.93 2.30
N LEU A 5 -24.37 -6.14 2.72
CA LEU A 5 -25.40 -6.68 1.84
C LEU A 5 -25.90 -5.65 0.81
N ALA A 6 -25.89 -4.36 1.15
CA ALA A 6 -26.35 -3.30 0.24
C ALA A 6 -25.38 -3.04 -0.94
N ALA A 7 -24.07 -3.24 -0.73
CA ALA A 7 -23.09 -3.13 -1.80
C ALA A 7 -23.24 -4.24 -2.87
N LEU A 8 -23.79 -5.41 -2.50
CA LEU A 8 -24.05 -6.51 -3.43
C LEU A 8 -25.36 -6.35 -4.20
N THR A 9 -26.30 -5.51 -3.74
CA THR A 9 -27.58 -5.27 -4.43
C THR A 9 -27.55 -4.06 -5.38
N ALA A 10 -26.52 -3.21 -5.29
CA ALA A 10 -26.29 -2.11 -6.23
C ALA A 10 -25.70 -2.56 -7.58
N PHE A 11 -25.24 -3.81 -7.68
CA PHE A 11 -24.95 -4.48 -8.94
C PHE A 11 -26.24 -5.05 -9.51
N SER A 12 -26.95 -4.25 -10.33
CA SER A 12 -28.02 -4.77 -11.17
C SER A 12 -27.41 -5.68 -12.24
N VAL A 13 -27.18 -6.94 -11.89
CA VAL A 13 -27.01 -8.01 -12.88
C VAL A 13 -28.34 -8.10 -13.64
N PRO A 14 -28.36 -8.03 -14.98
CA PRO A 14 -29.59 -8.14 -15.74
C PRO A 14 -30.34 -9.41 -15.35
N SER A 15 -31.53 -9.21 -14.81
CA SER A 15 -32.44 -10.23 -14.33
C SER A 15 -33.02 -11.01 -15.52
N HIS A 16 -32.29 -12.00 -16.00
CA HIS A 16 -32.76 -13.23 -16.66
C HIS A 16 -31.56 -14.12 -16.99
N ALA A 17 -30.85 -14.54 -15.95
CA ALA A 17 -30.08 -15.77 -16.00
C ALA A 17 -30.33 -16.45 -14.68
N SER A 18 -31.01 -17.60 -14.74
CA SER A 18 -31.05 -18.59 -13.69
C SER A 18 -29.66 -18.65 -13.04
N ILE A 19 -29.60 -18.62 -11.71
CA ILE A 19 -28.42 -19.00 -10.94
C ILE A 19 -28.27 -20.52 -11.15
N ALA A 20 -27.92 -20.91 -12.37
CA ALA A 20 -27.34 -22.20 -12.65
C ALA A 20 -26.01 -22.22 -11.92
N ASN A 21 -25.70 -23.37 -11.32
CA ASN A 21 -24.41 -23.70 -10.73
C ASN A 21 -23.28 -23.42 -11.74
N PHE A 22 -22.84 -22.16 -11.84
CA PHE A 22 -21.58 -21.82 -12.44
C PHE A 22 -20.52 -22.17 -11.41
N SER A 23 -20.03 -23.41 -11.52
CA SER A 23 -18.69 -23.76 -11.09
C SER A 23 -17.75 -22.84 -11.85
N TYR A 24 -17.46 -21.68 -11.26
CA TYR A 24 -16.24 -20.96 -11.62
C TYR A 24 -15.08 -21.92 -11.33
N PRO A 25 -14.08 -22.02 -12.22
CA PRO A 25 -12.93 -22.85 -11.93
C PRO A 25 -12.33 -22.36 -10.60
N ASP A 26 -11.96 -23.30 -9.72
CA ASP A 26 -11.31 -23.08 -8.39
C ASP A 26 -10.04 -22.20 -8.44
N PHE A 27 -9.64 -21.86 -9.65
CA PHE A 27 -8.51 -21.08 -10.06
C PHE A 27 -8.41 -19.69 -9.42
N TRP A 28 -9.45 -18.85 -9.56
CA TRP A 28 -9.46 -17.52 -8.94
C TRP A 28 -9.60 -17.55 -7.41
N GLY A 29 -10.12 -18.66 -6.87
CA GLY A 29 -10.24 -18.88 -5.43
C GLY A 29 -8.87 -18.92 -4.75
N SER A 30 -7.91 -19.63 -5.34
CA SER A 30 -6.54 -19.75 -4.79
C SER A 30 -5.81 -18.41 -4.72
N LEU A 31 -6.08 -17.52 -5.68
CA LEU A 31 -5.51 -16.18 -5.73
C LEU A 31 -6.18 -15.26 -4.70
N ALA A 32 -7.52 -15.27 -4.64
CA ALA A 32 -8.26 -14.53 -3.62
C ALA A 32 -7.82 -14.93 -2.20
N ASP A 33 -7.65 -16.24 -1.96
CA ASP A 33 -7.17 -16.78 -0.69
C ASP A 33 -5.80 -16.24 -0.30
N CYS A 34 -4.90 -16.14 -1.27
CA CYS A 34 -3.56 -15.62 -1.06
C CYS A 34 -3.58 -14.10 -0.77
N ILE A 35 -4.35 -13.31 -1.54
CA ILE A 35 -4.55 -11.86 -1.29
C ILE A 35 -5.11 -11.63 0.12
N PHE A 36 -6.06 -12.46 0.53
CA PHE A 36 -6.63 -12.45 1.86
C PHE A 36 -5.56 -12.74 2.94
N GLN A 37 -4.69 -13.73 2.73
CA GLN A 37 -3.58 -14.01 3.66
C GLN A 37 -2.60 -12.83 3.79
N ILE A 38 -2.32 -12.12 2.70
CA ILE A 38 -1.46 -10.94 2.72
C ILE A 38 -2.12 -9.80 3.50
N GLN A 39 -3.42 -9.57 3.28
CA GLN A 39 -4.18 -8.58 4.03
C GLN A 39 -4.18 -8.92 5.53
N GLU A 40 -4.39 -10.19 5.90
CA GLU A 40 -4.31 -10.64 7.30
C GLU A 40 -2.88 -10.48 7.86
N ALA A 41 -1.84 -10.79 7.09
CA ALA A 41 -0.44 -10.57 7.47
C ALA A 41 -0.18 -9.11 7.85
N GLY A 42 -0.69 -8.19 7.04
CA GLY A 42 -0.58 -6.76 7.29
C GLY A 42 -1.20 -6.35 8.63
N PHE A 43 -2.34 -6.93 9.00
CA PHE A 43 -2.99 -6.68 10.30
C PHE A 43 -2.22 -7.31 11.47
N LEU A 44 -1.71 -8.54 11.31
CA LEU A 44 -0.98 -9.27 12.35
C LEU A 44 0.34 -8.63 12.74
N LEU A 45 1.02 -8.01 11.78
CA LEU A 45 2.32 -7.37 12.00
C LEU A 45 2.25 -6.06 12.78
N ARG A 46 1.04 -5.60 13.12
CA ARG A 46 0.79 -4.36 13.85
C ARG A 46 1.08 -4.51 15.34
N GLU A 47 2.35 -4.62 15.70
CA GLU A 47 2.75 -4.47 17.10
C GLU A 47 2.67 -2.97 17.47
N SER A 48 1.69 -2.60 18.32
CA SER A 48 1.62 -1.37 19.15
C SER A 48 0.89 -0.09 18.67
N GLU A 49 0.35 0.01 17.45
CA GLU A 49 -0.34 1.26 17.03
C GLU A 49 -1.85 1.23 17.34
N THR A 50 -2.46 2.36 17.72
CA THR A 50 -3.87 2.52 18.17
C THR A 50 -4.91 2.70 17.05
N PHE A 51 -4.57 2.41 15.79
CA PHE A 51 -5.46 2.57 14.63
C PHE A 51 -6.71 1.66 14.64
N SER A 52 -7.72 1.90 13.82
CA SER A 52 -8.82 0.94 13.65
C SER A 52 -8.37 -0.17 12.69
N ASN A 53 -8.99 -1.36 12.77
CA ASN A 53 -8.72 -2.44 11.81
C ASN A 53 -9.44 -2.19 10.47
N ASP A 54 -9.56 -0.93 10.06
CA ASP A 54 -10.41 -0.56 8.94
C ASP A 54 -9.67 -0.82 7.63
N LEU A 55 -10.38 -1.49 6.72
CA LEU A 55 -9.93 -1.81 5.38
C LEU A 55 -10.76 -0.99 4.39
N VAL A 56 -10.09 -0.33 3.45
CA VAL A 56 -10.76 0.25 2.29
C VAL A 56 -10.48 -0.60 1.07
N VAL A 57 -11.53 -1.07 0.41
CA VAL A 57 -11.45 -1.74 -0.88
C VAL A 57 -11.89 -0.75 -1.94
N PHE A 58 -11.00 -0.46 -2.89
CA PHE A 58 -11.35 0.34 -4.05
C PHE A 58 -11.88 -0.57 -5.17
N VAL A 59 -13.03 -0.21 -5.72
CA VAL A 59 -13.75 -0.93 -6.76
C VAL A 59 -13.86 -0.04 -7.99
N PRO A 60 -12.89 -0.09 -8.92
CA PRO A 60 -13.00 0.63 -10.17
C PRO A 60 -14.09 0.02 -11.05
N HIS A 61 -14.77 0.88 -11.80
CA HIS A 61 -15.64 0.49 -12.90
C HIS A 61 -14.85 0.15 -14.14
N ASN A 62 -15.45 -0.71 -14.97
CA ASN A 62 -14.90 -1.17 -16.24
C ASN A 62 -13.53 -1.85 -16.08
N LEU A 63 -13.39 -2.63 -15.02
CA LEU A 63 -12.30 -3.58 -14.88
C LEU A 63 -12.37 -4.61 -16.02
N THR A 64 -11.23 -5.13 -16.42
CA THR A 64 -11.17 -6.35 -17.23
C THR A 64 -11.85 -7.51 -16.50
N SER A 65 -12.43 -8.47 -17.24
CA SER A 65 -13.11 -9.62 -16.62
C SER A 65 -12.24 -10.37 -15.60
N PRO A 66 -10.93 -10.58 -15.84
CA PRO A 66 -10.03 -11.14 -14.83
C PRO A 66 -9.97 -10.34 -13.52
N ALA A 67 -9.81 -9.03 -13.61
CA ALA A 67 -9.74 -8.16 -12.43
C ALA A 67 -11.07 -8.13 -11.65
N GLU A 68 -12.20 -8.14 -12.38
CA GLU A 68 -13.54 -8.22 -11.78
C GLU A 68 -13.75 -9.56 -11.04
N ASP A 69 -13.35 -10.69 -11.64
CA ASP A 69 -13.47 -12.01 -11.04
C ASP A 69 -12.66 -12.14 -9.74
N VAL A 70 -11.44 -11.60 -9.73
CA VAL A 70 -10.58 -11.56 -8.53
C VAL A 70 -11.22 -10.72 -7.43
N LEU A 71 -11.70 -9.52 -7.77
CA LEU A 71 -12.37 -8.63 -6.83
C LEU A 71 -13.61 -9.31 -6.21
N VAL A 72 -14.48 -9.89 -7.04
CA VAL A 72 -15.70 -10.57 -6.59
C VAL A 72 -15.36 -11.77 -5.70
N SER A 73 -14.33 -12.54 -6.06
CA SER A 73 -13.86 -13.68 -5.27
C SER A 73 -13.32 -13.25 -3.91
N TYR A 74 -12.52 -12.18 -3.88
CA TYR A 74 -12.02 -11.57 -2.64
C TYR A 74 -13.17 -11.08 -1.74
N LEU A 75 -14.13 -10.31 -2.28
CA LEU A 75 -15.27 -9.80 -1.51
C LEU A 75 -16.15 -10.93 -0.95
N LYS A 76 -16.35 -12.02 -1.71
CA LYS A 76 -17.05 -13.22 -1.23
C LYS A 76 -16.31 -13.86 -0.07
N GLN A 77 -14.99 -13.99 -0.14
CA GLN A 77 -14.20 -14.55 0.95
C GLN A 77 -14.22 -13.65 2.18
N GLN A 78 -14.06 -12.34 1.99
CA GLN A 78 -14.09 -11.34 3.06
C GLN A 78 -15.43 -11.33 3.79
N SER A 79 -16.56 -11.44 3.09
CA SER A 79 -17.88 -11.51 3.72
C SER A 79 -18.09 -12.78 4.55
N ARG A 80 -17.54 -13.92 4.11
CA ARG A 80 -17.51 -15.16 4.92
C ARG A 80 -16.67 -14.97 6.19
N PHE A 81 -15.54 -14.30 6.08
CA PHE A 81 -14.64 -14.07 7.21
C PHE A 81 -15.21 -13.06 8.23
N ALA A 82 -15.78 -11.95 7.76
CA ALA A 82 -16.41 -10.94 8.60
C ALA A 82 -17.62 -11.48 9.39
N SER A 83 -18.21 -12.59 8.95
CA SER A 83 -19.27 -13.29 9.69
C SER A 83 -18.75 -14.02 10.94
N ASN A 84 -17.43 -14.24 11.06
CA ASN A 84 -16.80 -15.09 12.08
C ASN A 84 -15.90 -14.33 13.10
N ARG A 85 -15.68 -13.02 12.94
CA ARG A 85 -14.86 -12.17 13.85
C ARG A 85 -15.53 -10.81 14.09
N GLU A 86 -15.08 -10.07 15.11
CA GLU A 86 -15.50 -8.66 15.29
C GLU A 86 -15.22 -7.87 14.01
N PRO A 87 -16.21 -7.12 13.49
CA PRO A 87 -16.11 -6.55 12.15
C PRO A 87 -15.07 -5.42 12.13
N ALA A 88 -13.96 -5.67 11.46
CA ALA A 88 -13.22 -4.60 10.79
C ALA A 88 -14.20 -3.79 9.93
N ALA A 89 -14.21 -2.45 10.05
CA ALA A 89 -15.04 -1.67 9.14
C ALA A 89 -14.44 -1.76 7.74
N ILE A 90 -15.22 -2.29 6.80
CA ILE A 90 -14.83 -2.36 5.40
C ILE A 90 -15.51 -1.20 4.69
N GLY A 91 -14.71 -0.20 4.29
CA GLY A 91 -15.13 0.84 3.38
C GLY A 91 -15.01 0.36 1.95
N ILE A 92 -16.04 0.55 1.13
CA ILE A 92 -15.97 0.31 -0.32
C ILE A 92 -16.06 1.67 -1.01
N ILE A 93 -15.04 2.01 -1.79
CA ILE A 93 -14.98 3.24 -2.58
C ILE A 93 -15.04 2.86 -4.06
N SER A 94 -15.82 3.58 -4.85
CA SER A 94 -15.93 3.35 -6.28
C SER A 94 -15.82 4.65 -7.07
N ASN A 95 -15.39 4.56 -8.33
CA ASN A 95 -15.35 5.67 -9.28
C ASN A 95 -16.68 5.88 -10.03
N LYS A 96 -17.77 5.15 -9.70
CA LYS A 96 -19.10 5.46 -10.25
C LYS A 96 -19.54 6.80 -9.69
N LYS A 97 -19.61 7.81 -10.55
CA LYS A 97 -20.50 8.94 -10.31
C LYS A 97 -21.92 8.45 -10.50
N GLU A 98 -22.53 7.89 -9.46
CA GLU A 98 -23.98 7.84 -9.45
C GLU A 98 -24.49 9.29 -9.34
N ASN A 99 -25.09 9.77 -10.43
CA ASN A 99 -25.78 11.06 -10.50
C ASN A 99 -27.00 11.15 -9.56
N ASN A 100 -27.13 10.24 -8.62
CA ASN A 100 -28.13 10.31 -7.58
C ASN A 100 -27.40 10.59 -6.28
N HIS A 101 -27.88 11.59 -5.56
CA HIS A 101 -27.71 11.77 -4.13
C HIS A 101 -28.18 10.52 -3.35
N ALA A 102 -27.56 9.37 -3.57
CA ALA A 102 -27.33 8.44 -2.50
C ALA A 102 -26.30 9.18 -1.65
N ASP A 103 -26.83 9.81 -0.62
CA ASP A 103 -26.11 10.24 0.56
C ASP A 103 -25.28 9.03 1.02
N TYR A 104 -24.09 8.83 0.43
CA TYR A 104 -22.93 8.47 1.22
C TYR A 104 -22.86 9.61 2.21
N SER A 105 -23.67 9.50 3.28
CA SER A 105 -23.42 10.25 4.47
C SER A 105 -21.92 10.09 4.64
N SER A 106 -21.23 11.20 4.64
CA SER A 106 -20.17 11.56 5.54
C SER A 106 -20.13 10.72 6.84
N THR A 107 -20.13 9.39 6.79
CA THR A 107 -19.22 8.60 7.59
C THR A 107 -17.89 9.10 7.13
N GLU A 108 -17.45 10.19 7.79
CA GLU A 108 -16.09 10.63 7.85
C GLU A 108 -15.28 9.35 7.80
N ILE A 109 -14.63 9.14 6.65
CA ILE A 109 -13.76 8.01 6.48
C ILE A 109 -12.82 8.08 7.69
N ASN A 110 -12.96 7.10 8.58
CA ASN A 110 -12.44 7.17 9.92
C ASN A 110 -10.94 7.51 9.80
N PRO A 111 -10.42 8.52 10.51
CA PRO A 111 -9.04 9.00 10.40
C PRO A 111 -7.97 7.98 10.83
N THR A 112 -8.26 6.69 10.74
CA THR A 112 -7.45 5.57 11.17
C THR A 112 -7.54 4.38 10.20
N ILE A 113 -7.80 4.60 8.90
CA ILE A 113 -7.67 3.53 7.90
C ILE A 113 -6.24 2.99 7.92
N PHE A 114 -6.14 1.68 8.11
CA PHE A 114 -4.86 1.00 8.22
C PHE A 114 -4.46 0.31 6.91
N GLN A 115 -5.42 -0.06 6.06
CA GLN A 115 -5.13 -0.76 4.81
C GLN A 115 -6.03 -0.31 3.65
N TYR A 116 -5.43 -0.24 2.46
CA TYR A 116 -6.10 -0.04 1.18
C TYR A 116 -5.84 -1.26 0.30
N LEU A 117 -6.90 -1.86 -0.23
CA LEU A 117 -6.83 -2.84 -1.30
C LEU A 117 -7.30 -2.18 -2.59
N ILE A 118 -6.41 -2.12 -3.57
CA ILE A 118 -6.66 -1.50 -4.87
C ILE A 118 -6.42 -2.55 -5.94
N ILE A 119 -7.46 -2.88 -6.69
CA ILE A 119 -7.38 -3.81 -7.84
C ILE A 119 -7.51 -2.97 -9.10
N VAL A 120 -6.55 -3.09 -10.00
CA VAL A 120 -6.43 -2.32 -11.24
C VAL A 120 -5.99 -3.23 -12.39
N ASP A 121 -6.24 -2.79 -13.60
CA ASP A 121 -5.85 -3.47 -14.85
C ASP A 121 -4.73 -2.73 -15.59
N SER A 122 -4.37 -1.52 -15.16
CA SER A 122 -3.40 -0.68 -15.87
C SER A 122 -2.82 0.40 -14.96
N MET A 123 -1.66 0.93 -15.35
CA MET A 123 -1.03 2.06 -14.66
C MET A 123 -1.91 3.32 -14.70
N LEU A 124 -2.55 3.58 -15.84
CA LEU A 124 -3.48 4.71 -15.97
C LEU A 124 -4.63 4.59 -14.96
N ARG A 125 -5.19 3.39 -14.78
CA ARG A 125 -6.24 3.16 -13.79
C ARG A 125 -5.74 3.42 -12.38
N LEU A 126 -4.54 2.95 -12.03
CA LEU A 126 -3.94 3.24 -10.73
C LEU A 126 -3.84 4.75 -10.47
N GLN A 127 -3.41 5.53 -11.47
CA GLN A 127 -3.34 6.99 -11.37
C GLN A 127 -4.72 7.58 -11.08
N GLU A 128 -5.75 7.20 -11.85
CA GLU A 128 -7.13 7.65 -11.64
C GLU A 128 -7.63 7.33 -10.21
N VAL A 129 -7.35 6.13 -9.71
CA VAL A 129 -7.74 5.71 -8.35
C VAL A 129 -7.07 6.58 -7.29
N LEU A 130 -5.76 6.76 -7.39
CA LEU A 130 -5.01 7.54 -6.39
C LEU A 130 -5.40 9.03 -6.42
N ASP A 131 -5.61 9.58 -7.61
CA ASP A 131 -6.10 10.95 -7.80
C ASP A 131 -7.49 11.14 -7.16
N GLN A 132 -8.39 10.17 -7.36
CA GLN A 132 -9.71 10.19 -6.75
C GLN A 132 -9.62 10.13 -5.22
N LEU A 133 -8.87 9.16 -4.67
CA LEU A 133 -8.67 9.03 -3.23
C LEU A 133 -8.10 10.32 -2.61
N ALA A 134 -7.14 10.96 -3.28
CA ALA A 134 -6.59 12.24 -2.84
C ALA A 134 -7.65 13.36 -2.84
N SER A 135 -8.50 13.40 -3.88
CA SER A 135 -9.53 14.43 -4.06
C SER A 135 -10.68 14.33 -3.06
N ASP A 136 -11.05 13.11 -2.67
CA ASP A 136 -12.16 12.82 -1.73
C ASP A 136 -11.78 13.09 -0.25
N ARG A 137 -10.68 13.84 -0.03
CA ARG A 137 -10.11 14.16 1.29
C ARG A 137 -9.76 12.94 2.13
N VAL A 138 -9.58 11.77 1.50
CA VAL A 138 -8.98 10.62 2.15
C VAL A 138 -7.53 11.00 2.42
N ARG A 139 -7.22 11.39 3.65
CA ARG A 139 -5.83 11.62 4.03
C ARG A 139 -5.11 10.29 3.90
N PHE A 140 -4.19 10.20 2.95
CA PHE A 140 -3.27 9.06 2.90
C PHE A 140 -2.50 9.05 4.21
N TYR A 141 -2.80 8.06 5.05
CA TYR A 141 -2.10 7.85 6.30
C TYR A 141 -0.72 7.30 5.96
N PRO A 142 0.37 7.95 6.42
CA PRO A 142 1.72 7.43 6.26
C PRO A 142 1.84 5.96 6.70
N SER A 143 1.16 5.59 7.77
CA SER A 143 1.17 4.23 8.31
C SER A 143 0.29 3.23 7.55
N ALA A 144 -0.57 3.65 6.63
CA ALA A 144 -1.46 2.73 5.93
C ALA A 144 -0.71 1.86 4.92
N LEU A 145 -1.06 0.57 4.87
CA LEU A 145 -0.55 -0.37 3.88
C LEU A 145 -1.42 -0.35 2.62
N PHE A 146 -0.79 -0.16 1.47
CA PHE A 146 -1.45 -0.22 0.16
C PHE A 146 -1.11 -1.55 -0.50
N ILE A 147 -2.11 -2.38 -0.72
CA ILE A 147 -2.01 -3.63 -1.47
C ILE A 147 -2.59 -3.34 -2.85
N ILE A 148 -1.74 -3.33 -3.87
CA ILE A 148 -2.09 -2.97 -5.25
C ILE A 148 -1.96 -4.21 -6.12
N LEU A 149 -3.04 -4.57 -6.81
CA LEU A 149 -3.09 -5.72 -7.69
C LEU A 149 -3.27 -5.26 -9.12
N PHE A 150 -2.32 -5.63 -9.98
CA PHE A 150 -2.44 -5.49 -11.43
C PHE A 150 -2.91 -6.82 -12.00
N SER A 151 -4.16 -6.86 -12.43
CA SER A 151 -4.87 -8.06 -12.89
C SER A 151 -5.05 -8.08 -14.40
N ASP A 152 -4.03 -7.65 -15.15
CA ASP A 152 -3.97 -7.85 -16.59
C ASP A 152 -3.34 -9.21 -16.90
N LEU A 153 -4.01 -10.04 -17.72
CA LEU A 153 -3.61 -11.42 -17.96
C LEU A 153 -2.69 -11.59 -19.17
N GLU A 154 -2.18 -10.51 -19.72
CA GLU A 154 -1.07 -10.61 -20.65
C GLU A 154 0.09 -11.30 -19.93
N GLN A 155 0.67 -12.33 -20.55
CA GLN A 155 1.77 -13.11 -19.96
C GLN A 155 2.99 -12.22 -19.80
N GLU A 156 3.03 -11.43 -18.73
CA GLU A 156 4.12 -10.52 -18.48
C GLU A 156 5.33 -11.32 -18.00
N GLU A 157 6.46 -11.04 -18.65
CA GLU A 157 7.74 -11.47 -18.13
C GLU A 157 8.01 -10.74 -16.81
N LYS A 158 8.65 -11.45 -15.89
CA LYS A 158 9.00 -10.95 -14.56
C LYS A 158 9.70 -9.58 -14.59
N GLU A 159 10.57 -9.35 -15.57
CA GLU A 159 11.29 -8.08 -15.73
C GLU A 159 10.35 -6.92 -16.04
N THR A 160 9.38 -7.14 -16.94
CA THR A 160 8.31 -6.17 -17.25
C THR A 160 7.46 -5.87 -16.02
N SER A 161 7.07 -6.90 -15.27
CA SER A 161 6.31 -6.71 -14.03
C SER A 161 7.11 -5.93 -12.98
N GLN A 162 8.42 -6.18 -12.87
CA GLN A 162 9.26 -5.38 -11.97
C GLN A 162 9.30 -3.90 -12.38
N ILE A 163 9.44 -3.61 -13.69
CA ILE A 163 9.42 -2.24 -14.21
C ILE A 163 8.08 -1.56 -13.90
N LEU A 164 6.96 -2.25 -14.13
CA LEU A 164 5.63 -1.74 -13.80
C LEU A 164 5.49 -1.45 -12.30
N ALA A 165 6.03 -2.31 -11.43
CA ALA A 165 6.01 -2.08 -9.99
C ALA A 165 6.88 -0.88 -9.58
N GLU A 166 8.06 -0.71 -10.20
CA GLU A 166 8.95 0.44 -9.98
C GLU A 166 8.30 1.77 -10.42
N ASP A 167 7.65 1.79 -11.58
CA ASP A 167 6.93 2.94 -12.10
C ASP A 167 5.71 3.30 -11.21
N ALA A 168 4.93 2.29 -10.83
CA ALA A 168 3.80 2.45 -9.91
C ALA A 168 4.24 3.00 -8.55
N PHE A 169 5.31 2.43 -7.99
CA PHE A 169 5.90 2.91 -6.74
C PHE A 169 6.39 4.34 -6.85
N SER A 170 7.14 4.67 -7.91
CA SER A 170 7.69 6.02 -8.11
C SER A 170 6.57 7.05 -8.20
N TYR A 171 5.53 6.77 -9.00
CA TYR A 171 4.36 7.65 -9.09
C TYR A 171 3.69 7.89 -7.74
N ALA A 172 3.37 6.80 -7.01
CA ALA A 172 2.67 6.89 -5.73
C ALA A 172 3.52 7.55 -4.64
N PHE A 173 4.82 7.27 -4.60
CA PHE A 173 5.74 7.88 -3.64
C PHE A 173 5.97 9.36 -3.94
N GLU A 174 6.25 9.74 -5.19
CA GLU A 174 6.57 11.11 -5.54
C GLU A 174 5.36 12.03 -5.41
N THR A 175 4.20 11.59 -5.89
CA THR A 175 2.96 12.39 -5.94
C THR A 175 2.24 12.40 -4.60
N TYR A 176 2.14 11.24 -3.94
CA TYR A 176 1.25 11.05 -2.78
C TYR A 176 1.99 10.74 -1.46
N LYS A 177 3.32 10.61 -1.49
CA LYS A 177 4.15 10.25 -0.32
C LYS A 177 3.73 8.92 0.33
N ILE A 178 3.16 8.01 -0.46
CA ILE A 178 2.84 6.65 -0.03
C ILE A 178 4.14 5.83 -0.08
N PHE A 179 4.47 5.13 1.01
CA PHE A 179 5.71 4.33 1.09
C PHE A 179 5.49 2.87 1.46
N ARG A 180 4.42 2.53 2.19
CA ARG A 180 4.07 1.15 2.53
C ARG A 180 3.19 0.57 1.44
N MET A 181 3.84 -0.01 0.42
CA MET A 181 3.15 -0.63 -0.70
C MET A 181 3.57 -2.08 -0.87
N ILE A 182 2.62 -2.91 -1.29
CA ILE A 182 2.86 -4.24 -1.82
C ILE A 182 2.14 -4.31 -3.16
N PHE A 183 2.88 -4.68 -4.20
CA PHE A 183 2.36 -4.88 -5.54
C PHE A 183 2.26 -6.37 -5.82
N PHE A 184 1.14 -6.79 -6.37
CA PHE A 184 0.98 -8.09 -7.01
C PHE A 184 0.66 -7.86 -8.46
N ILE A 185 1.51 -8.38 -9.35
CA ILE A 185 1.32 -8.25 -10.79
C ILE A 185 1.10 -9.63 -11.37
N ALA A 186 0.01 -9.80 -12.11
CA ALA A 186 -0.33 -11.05 -12.75
C ALA A 186 0.78 -11.46 -13.73
N ALA A 187 1.33 -12.65 -13.52
CA ALA A 187 2.30 -13.28 -14.42
C ALA A 187 1.59 -14.11 -15.49
N ASP A 188 0.50 -14.75 -15.08
CA ASP A 188 -0.43 -15.46 -15.92
C ASP A 188 -1.77 -15.55 -15.19
N SER A 189 -2.71 -16.26 -15.80
CA SER A 189 -4.03 -16.51 -15.25
C SER A 189 -4.02 -16.94 -13.76
N GLY A 190 -3.02 -17.70 -13.30
CA GLY A 190 -3.03 -18.36 -11.99
C GLY A 190 -1.88 -17.99 -11.07
N ARG A 191 -1.03 -17.03 -11.48
CA ARG A 191 0.16 -16.66 -10.72
C ARG A 191 0.38 -15.16 -10.72
N TYR A 192 0.82 -14.63 -9.59
CA TYR A 192 1.22 -13.24 -9.42
C TYR A 192 2.64 -13.17 -8.89
N TYR A 193 3.41 -12.22 -9.38
CA TYR A 193 4.67 -11.80 -8.78
C TYR A 193 4.42 -10.75 -7.70
N GLY A 194 5.01 -10.95 -6.53
CA GLY A 194 4.90 -10.07 -5.38
C GLY A 194 6.12 -9.17 -5.28
N PHE A 195 5.89 -7.86 -5.28
CA PHE A 195 6.93 -6.85 -5.20
C PHE A 195 6.67 -5.83 -4.08
N ALA A 196 7.73 -5.36 -3.43
CA ALA A 196 7.63 -4.36 -2.38
C ALA A 196 8.82 -3.40 -2.41
N PRO A 197 8.65 -2.14 -1.96
CA PRO A 197 9.74 -1.19 -1.86
C PRO A 197 10.80 -1.66 -0.85
N SER A 198 12.02 -1.86 -1.33
CA SER A 198 13.23 -1.88 -0.50
C SER A 198 13.83 -0.48 -0.56
N ILE A 199 13.45 0.34 0.43
CA ILE A 199 13.76 1.78 0.41
C ILE A 199 15.25 2.03 0.72
N PHE A 200 16.00 1.01 1.14
CA PHE A 200 17.30 1.24 1.76
C PHE A 200 18.31 0.09 1.65
N GLU A 201 18.07 -0.95 0.85
CA GLU A 201 19.12 -1.94 0.54
C GLU A 201 19.97 -1.49 -0.65
N GLU A 202 21.29 -1.66 -0.54
CA GLU A 202 22.34 -1.46 -1.56
C GLU A 202 22.56 -0.03 -2.11
N SER A 203 21.59 0.87 -2.06
CA SER A 203 21.69 2.18 -2.74
C SER A 203 21.36 3.41 -1.88
N CYS A 204 21.27 3.22 -0.55
CA CYS A 204 21.27 4.27 0.49
C CYS A 204 20.63 5.60 0.06
N GLY A 205 19.30 5.62 -0.01
CA GLY A 205 18.52 6.81 -0.36
C GLY A 205 17.85 6.76 -1.74
N ARG A 206 18.00 5.67 -2.50
CA ARG A 206 17.11 5.36 -3.62
C ARG A 206 16.22 4.19 -3.24
N ALA A 207 14.92 4.44 -3.24
CA ALA A 207 13.95 3.37 -3.10
C ALA A 207 13.89 2.57 -4.40
N ARG A 208 14.05 1.25 -4.29
CA ARG A 208 13.86 0.31 -5.39
C ARG A 208 12.78 -0.67 -5.01
N VAL A 209 12.07 -1.17 -5.99
CA VAL A 209 11.12 -2.25 -5.76
C VAL A 209 11.86 -3.57 -5.92
N ARG A 210 11.63 -4.50 -5.00
CA ARG A 210 12.20 -5.85 -5.03
C ARG A 210 11.09 -6.87 -5.03
N GLU A 211 11.28 -7.94 -5.79
CA GLU A 211 10.46 -9.12 -5.66
C GLU A 211 10.73 -9.76 -4.28
N PHE A 212 9.68 -10.20 -3.62
CA PHE A 212 9.78 -10.92 -2.36
C PHE A 212 9.07 -12.27 -2.36
N GLY A 213 8.24 -12.55 -3.36
CA GLY A 213 7.52 -13.81 -3.44
C GLY A 213 6.62 -13.88 -4.66
N SER A 214 5.84 -14.96 -4.70
CA SER A 214 4.79 -15.14 -5.70
C SER A 214 3.56 -15.73 -5.05
N CYS A 215 2.44 -15.61 -5.75
CA CYS A 215 1.14 -16.05 -5.28
C CYS A 215 0.51 -16.93 -6.35
N PRO A 216 -0.10 -18.09 -6.01
CA PRO A 216 -0.17 -18.67 -4.67
C PRO A 216 1.18 -19.27 -4.21
N SER A 217 1.57 -18.98 -2.96
CA SER A 217 2.71 -19.61 -2.28
C SER A 217 2.36 -19.88 -0.82
N SER A 218 2.82 -21.02 -0.28
CA SER A 218 2.63 -21.37 1.14
C SER A 218 3.49 -20.53 2.10
N SER A 219 4.53 -19.84 1.60
CA SER A 219 5.43 -18.99 2.40
C SER A 219 5.05 -17.52 2.38
N ILE A 220 4.00 -17.12 1.63
CA ILE A 220 3.72 -15.71 1.34
C ILE A 220 3.59 -14.85 2.59
N LEU A 221 3.04 -15.40 3.67
CA LEU A 221 2.94 -14.73 4.96
C LEU A 221 4.32 -14.31 5.49
N GLU A 222 5.27 -15.24 5.52
CA GLU A 222 6.62 -14.97 6.02
C GLU A 222 7.39 -14.01 5.10
N ASP A 223 7.12 -14.06 3.80
CA ASP A 223 7.76 -13.17 2.84
C ASP A 223 7.21 -11.74 2.94
N VAL A 224 5.89 -11.58 3.15
CA VAL A 224 5.26 -10.27 3.45
C VAL A 224 5.82 -9.68 4.74
N LYS A 225 6.02 -10.48 5.79
CA LYS A 225 6.61 -10.00 7.06
C LYS A 225 7.98 -9.37 6.88
N LYS A 226 8.80 -9.89 5.96
CA LYS A 226 10.15 -9.36 5.69
C LYS A 226 10.13 -8.01 5.00
N VAL A 227 9.12 -7.72 4.16
CA VAL A 227 9.06 -6.50 3.35
C VAL A 227 8.17 -5.40 3.91
N MET A 228 7.25 -5.74 4.81
CA MET A 228 6.32 -4.81 5.47
C MET A 228 7.00 -3.71 6.30
N TYR A 229 8.21 -4.01 6.77
CA TYR A 229 9.08 -3.09 7.48
C TYR A 229 10.32 -2.88 6.63
N PRO A 230 10.41 -1.77 5.86
CA PRO A 230 11.59 -1.52 5.06
C PRO A 230 12.82 -1.51 5.98
N SER A 231 13.70 -2.48 5.78
CA SER A 231 14.97 -2.59 6.50
C SER A 231 15.92 -1.56 5.92
N ILE A 232 16.57 -0.79 6.79
CA ILE A 232 17.67 0.06 6.37
C ILE A 232 18.95 -0.75 6.39
N ASP A 233 19.69 -0.77 5.28
CA ASP A 233 21.02 -1.34 5.27
C ASP A 233 21.89 -0.57 6.28
N PRO A 234 22.41 -1.24 7.34
CA PRO A 234 23.20 -0.58 8.38
C PRO A 234 24.54 -0.04 7.86
N SER A 235 24.95 -0.41 6.65
CA SER A 235 26.10 0.18 5.96
C SER A 235 25.80 1.58 5.41
N CYS A 236 24.52 1.97 5.31
CA CYS A 236 24.13 3.25 4.77
C CYS A 236 24.62 4.43 5.60
N LYS A 237 25.27 5.36 4.90
CA LYS A 237 25.79 6.59 5.46
C LYS A 237 25.09 7.79 4.83
N PHE A 238 24.35 8.52 5.65
CA PHE A 238 23.67 9.74 5.25
C PHE A 238 24.51 10.96 5.63
N SER A 239 24.43 12.02 4.83
CA SER A 239 25.05 13.31 5.14
C SER A 239 23.97 14.36 5.26
N LEU A 240 23.90 15.03 6.40
CA LEU A 240 22.93 16.09 6.66
C LEU A 240 23.63 17.43 6.78
N CYS A 241 23.10 18.43 6.08
CA CYS A 241 23.54 19.81 6.20
C CYS A 241 22.64 20.53 7.20
N LEU A 242 23.25 21.09 8.25
CA LEU A 242 22.61 21.85 9.31
C LEU A 242 22.93 23.32 9.14
N ARG A 243 21.99 24.18 9.52
CA ARG A 243 22.18 25.64 9.53
C ARG A 243 22.21 26.13 10.96
N ARG A 244 23.20 26.95 11.30
CA ARG A 244 23.26 27.59 12.63
C ARG A 244 22.02 28.47 12.84
N ALA A 245 21.17 28.05 13.78
CA ALA A 245 19.94 28.74 14.12
C ALA A 245 19.51 28.32 15.53
N SER A 246 19.74 29.18 16.53
CA SER A 246 19.24 28.91 17.89
C SER A 246 17.70 28.98 17.90
N PRO A 247 16.99 28.04 18.57
CA PRO A 247 17.47 26.95 19.45
C PRO A 247 17.66 25.58 18.76
N PHE A 248 17.57 25.53 17.44
CA PHE A 248 17.56 24.29 16.66
C PHE A 248 18.94 23.67 16.45
N VAL A 249 19.95 24.52 16.20
CA VAL A 249 21.36 24.11 16.03
C VAL A 249 22.25 25.18 16.65
N PHE A 250 22.95 24.81 17.72
CA PHE A 250 23.95 25.66 18.38
C PHE A 250 25.32 25.57 17.70
N ASP A 251 26.27 26.39 18.15
CA ASP A 251 27.63 26.42 17.61
C ASP A 251 28.29 25.02 17.63
N ALA A 252 29.08 24.73 16.59
CA ALA A 252 29.73 23.44 16.36
C ALA A 252 28.78 22.22 16.30
N CYS A 253 27.46 22.44 16.18
CA CYS A 253 26.43 21.40 16.24
C CYS A 253 26.48 20.57 17.53
N ALA A 254 27.02 21.12 18.61
CA ALA A 254 27.16 20.40 19.88
C ALA A 254 25.80 19.96 20.43
N ASP A 255 24.78 20.79 20.22
CA ASP A 255 23.44 20.61 20.76
C ASP A 255 22.39 21.33 19.91
N GLY A 256 21.11 21.08 20.21
CA GLY A 256 19.95 21.74 19.63
C GLY A 256 18.88 20.75 19.18
N ALA A 257 17.64 21.23 19.03
CA ALA A 257 16.50 20.38 18.73
C ALA A 257 16.67 19.55 17.44
N GLU A 258 17.29 20.10 16.39
CA GLU A 258 17.56 19.35 15.15
C GLU A 258 18.71 18.35 15.33
N VAL A 259 19.71 18.68 16.14
CA VAL A 259 20.83 17.76 16.47
C VAL A 259 20.30 16.55 17.24
N ASP A 260 19.42 16.77 18.21
CA ASP A 260 18.80 15.70 18.99
C ASP A 260 17.86 14.84 18.15
N LEU A 261 17.12 15.45 17.22
CA LEU A 261 16.33 14.70 16.24
C LEU A 261 17.22 13.80 15.38
N VAL A 262 18.38 14.30 14.92
CA VAL A 262 19.33 13.47 14.15
C VAL A 262 19.86 12.31 15.00
N LYS A 263 20.22 12.54 16.26
CA LYS A 263 20.65 11.47 17.19
C LYS A 263 19.55 10.44 17.39
N LEU A 264 18.29 10.89 17.53
CA LEU A 264 17.13 10.01 17.65
C LEU A 264 16.94 9.15 16.39
N ILE A 265 17.03 9.76 15.21
CA ILE A 265 16.95 9.06 13.92
C ILE A 265 18.06 8.01 13.80
N GLN A 266 19.32 8.38 14.09
CA GLN A 266 20.46 7.46 14.11
C GLN A 266 20.20 6.26 15.04
N SER A 267 19.71 6.52 16.26
CA SER A 267 19.42 5.47 17.24
C SER A 267 18.27 4.55 16.82
N LYS A 268 17.19 5.11 16.27
CA LYS A 268 15.99 4.34 15.91
C LYS A 268 16.17 3.53 14.64
N LEU A 269 16.89 4.08 13.67
CA LEU A 269 17.07 3.47 12.36
C LEU A 269 18.38 2.69 12.22
N SER A 270 19.25 2.72 13.24
CA SER A 270 20.59 2.09 13.22
C SER A 270 21.46 2.54 12.03
N VAL A 271 21.31 3.80 11.61
CA VAL A 271 22.01 4.39 10.47
C VAL A 271 23.18 5.26 10.88
N ARG A 272 24.19 5.37 10.00
CA ARG A 272 25.28 6.32 10.19
C ARG A 272 24.91 7.65 9.56
N VAL A 273 24.85 8.72 10.34
CA VAL A 273 24.64 10.08 9.82
C VAL A 273 25.85 10.94 10.12
N SER A 274 26.39 11.63 9.11
CA SER A 274 27.40 12.67 9.26
C SER A 274 26.74 14.03 9.10
N THR A 275 26.92 14.90 10.09
CA THR A 275 26.35 16.24 10.09
C THR A 275 27.41 17.28 9.71
N PHE A 276 27.01 18.28 8.94
CA PHE A 276 27.86 19.37 8.49
C PHE A 276 27.14 20.69 8.72
N LEU A 277 27.83 21.70 9.24
CA LEU A 277 27.32 23.05 9.40
C LEU A 277 27.60 23.88 8.14
N ALA A 278 26.57 24.46 7.55
CA ALA A 278 26.72 25.46 6.49
C ALA A 278 27.16 26.80 7.08
N GLU A 279 28.32 27.29 6.65
CA GLU A 279 28.84 28.62 7.01
C GLU A 279 28.55 29.65 5.91
N ALA A 280 28.52 30.93 6.30
CA ALA A 280 28.41 32.02 5.35
C ALA A 280 29.59 31.98 4.36
N GLY A 281 29.30 31.96 3.07
CA GLY A 281 30.30 31.81 2.00
C GLY A 281 30.38 30.41 1.38
N GLY A 282 29.53 29.46 1.79
CA GLY A 282 29.39 28.15 1.14
C GLY A 282 30.35 27.07 1.64
N PHE A 283 31.12 27.35 2.70
CA PHE A 283 31.95 26.34 3.35
C PHE A 283 31.12 25.44 4.26
N MET A 284 31.44 24.15 4.28
CA MET A 284 30.81 23.17 5.16
C MET A 284 31.83 22.69 6.20
N VAL A 285 31.51 22.88 7.48
CA VAL A 285 32.32 22.40 8.59
C VAL A 285 31.69 21.13 9.15
N LYS A 286 32.45 20.04 9.23
CA LYS A 286 31.94 18.80 9.82
C LYS A 286 31.62 19.04 11.30
N CYS A 287 30.40 18.69 11.72
CA CYS A 287 30.01 18.66 13.11
C CYS A 287 30.75 17.50 13.81
N ASN A 288 31.22 17.71 15.03
CA ASN A 288 31.91 16.68 15.81
C ASN A 288 30.94 15.78 16.57
#